data_AF-A0A937CAV8-F1
#
_entry.id   AF-A0A937CAV8-F1
#
_cell.length_a   1.000
_cell.length_b   1.000
_cell.length_c   1.000
_cell.angle_alpha   90.00
_cell.angle_beta   90.00
_cell.angle_gamma   90.00
#
_symmetry.space_group_name_H-M   'P 1'
#
loop_
_entity.id
_entity.type
_entity.pdbx_description
1 polymer ?
#
loop_
_entity_poly.entity_id
_entity_poly.type
_entity_poly.pdbx_seq_one_letter_code
_entity_poly.pdbx_strand_id
1 'polypeptide(L)'
;MNQNHLSRRKAMQLMSLTVLGSLAIPVSSYSGTNYNDFFDEETGTIHIKKGEGKIGKIGGIDLISKLSKHQTSGNLGCDEATLKPGFLGAPPHLHKNFDEICFVLEGSVTIMVDEEIFQVNAGIGI
;
A
#
# COMPACT_ATOMS: atom_id res chain seq x y z
N MET A 1 19.18 4.55 47.34
CA MET A 1 18.59 4.03 46.08
C MET A 1 18.94 2.56 45.98
N ASN A 2 17.97 1.65 46.18
CA ASN A 2 18.21 0.21 46.16
C ASN A 2 18.08 -0.28 44.71
N GLN A 3 19.17 -0.72 44.09
CA GLN A 3 19.19 -1.23 42.73
C GLN A 3 18.50 -2.61 42.71
N ASN A 4 17.36 -2.73 42.02
CA ASN A 4 16.64 -3.99 41.85
C ASN A 4 17.44 -4.94 40.94
N HIS A 5 18.40 -5.66 41.52
CA HIS A 5 19.20 -6.63 40.79
C HIS A 5 18.39 -7.92 40.54
N LEU A 6 17.89 -8.08 39.31
CA LEU A 6 17.24 -9.31 38.84
C LEU A 6 18.28 -10.42 38.65
N SER A 7 18.39 -11.31 39.64
CA SER A 7 19.18 -12.53 39.48
C SER A 7 18.62 -13.43 38.37
N ARG A 8 19.48 -14.20 37.71
CA ARG A 8 19.08 -15.23 36.72
C ARG A 8 17.96 -16.14 37.23
N ARG A 9 18.03 -16.57 38.50
CA ARG A 9 17.00 -17.43 39.11
C ARG A 9 15.63 -16.73 39.18
N LYS A 10 15.60 -15.45 39.59
CA LYS A 10 14.36 -14.66 39.61
C LYS A 10 13.81 -14.42 38.20
N ALA A 11 14.69 -14.16 37.22
CA ALA A 11 14.29 -14.03 35.83
C ALA A 11 13.65 -15.32 35.28
N MET A 12 14.23 -16.49 35.57
CA MET A 12 13.66 -17.78 35.17
C MET A 12 12.33 -18.08 35.86
N GLN A 13 12.19 -17.73 37.14
CA GLN A 13 10.93 -17.87 37.87
C GLN A 13 9.83 -16.98 37.28
N LEU A 14 10.15 -15.72 36.96
CA LEU A 14 9.22 -14.79 36.33
C LEU A 14 8.82 -15.25 34.93
N MET A 15 9.77 -15.69 34.09
CA MET A 15 9.46 -16.27 32.77
C MET A 15 8.53 -17.48 32.89
N SER A 16 8.81 -18.40 33.82
CA SER A 16 7.95 -19.57 34.05
C SER A 16 6.55 -19.18 34.51
N LEU A 17 6.42 -18.17 35.39
CA LEU A 17 5.15 -17.63 35.84
C LEU A 17 4.37 -16.97 34.69
N THR A 18 5.05 -16.22 33.82
CA THR A 18 4.41 -15.61 32.64
C THR A 18 3.91 -16.66 31.66
N VAL A 19 4.69 -17.72 31.39
CA VAL A 19 4.27 -18.81 30.50
C VAL A 19 3.09 -19.59 31.08
N LEU A 20 3.13 -19.96 32.36
CA LEU A 20 2.00 -20.64 33.02
C LEU A 20 0.76 -19.73 33.10
N GLY A 21 0.96 -18.44 33.39
CA GLY A 21 -0.12 -17.45 33.39
C GLY A 21 -0.77 -17.28 32.03
N SER A 22 0.00 -17.40 30.94
CA SER A 22 -0.54 -17.34 29.58
C SER A 22 -1.51 -18.49 29.26
N LEU A 23 -1.37 -19.65 29.91
CA LEU A 23 -2.31 -20.78 29.77
C LEU A 23 -3.65 -20.53 30.46
N ALA A 24 -3.71 -19.60 31.42
CA ALA A 24 -4.94 -19.22 32.12
C ALA A 24 -5.68 -18.06 31.43
N ILE A 25 -5.12 -17.51 30.35
CA ILE A 25 -5.77 -16.47 29.55
C ILE A 25 -6.93 -17.13 28.78
N PRO A 26 -8.17 -16.61 28.90
CA PRO A 26 -9.30 -17.13 28.13
C PRO A 26 -9.00 -17.10 26.63
N VAL A 27 -9.40 -18.14 25.89
CA VAL A 27 -9.22 -18.21 24.43
C VAL A 27 -9.85 -16.99 23.72
N SER A 28 -10.89 -16.39 24.30
CA SER A 28 -11.53 -15.16 23.82
C SER A 28 -10.66 -13.90 23.89
N SER A 29 -9.56 -13.92 24.66
CA SER A 29 -8.59 -12.82 24.73
C SER A 29 -7.51 -12.91 23.65
N TYR A 30 -7.40 -14.05 22.96
CA TYR A 30 -6.55 -14.15 21.77
C TYR A 30 -7.24 -13.46 20.59
N SER A 31 -6.44 -12.92 19.67
CA SER A 31 -6.96 -12.45 18.37
C SER A 31 -7.68 -13.62 17.69
N GLY A 32 -8.99 -13.49 17.51
CA GLY A 32 -9.78 -14.53 16.85
C GLY A 32 -9.47 -14.57 15.36
N THR A 33 -9.36 -15.76 14.79
CA THR A 33 -9.28 -15.98 13.33
C THR A 33 -10.67 -15.85 12.66
N ASN A 34 -11.64 -15.25 13.35
CA ASN A 34 -13.04 -15.18 12.92
C ASN A 34 -13.32 -13.97 12.02
N TYR A 35 -12.30 -13.16 11.74
CA TYR A 35 -12.38 -12.02 10.86
C TYR A 35 -11.24 -12.16 9.86
N ASN A 36 -11.58 -12.59 8.64
CA ASN A 36 -10.65 -12.47 7.53
C ASN A 36 -10.55 -10.98 7.22
N ASP A 37 -9.37 -10.41 7.35
CA ASP A 37 -9.10 -9.09 6.84
C ASP A 37 -8.49 -9.17 5.43
N PHE A 38 -8.17 -8.00 4.88
CA PHE A 38 -7.65 -7.88 3.53
C PHE A 38 -6.26 -8.51 3.36
N PHE A 39 -5.53 -8.73 4.46
CA PHE A 39 -4.21 -9.35 4.47
C PHE A 39 -4.27 -10.87 4.61
N ASP A 40 -5.44 -11.43 4.95
CA ASP A 40 -5.67 -12.88 5.07
C ASP A 40 -6.07 -13.54 3.73
N GLU A 41 -6.34 -12.77 2.67
CA GLU A 41 -6.63 -13.31 1.34
C GLU A 41 -5.34 -13.72 0.60
N GLU A 42 -5.24 -15.01 0.26
CA GLU A 42 -4.17 -15.53 -0.58
C GLU A 42 -4.31 -14.99 -2.02
N THR A 43 -3.47 -14.03 -2.41
CA THR A 43 -3.46 -13.48 -3.76
C THR A 43 -2.67 -14.38 -4.71
N GLY A 44 -3.34 -14.93 -5.73
CA GLY A 44 -2.68 -15.70 -6.78
C GLY A 44 -1.86 -14.85 -7.75
N THR A 45 -1.02 -15.50 -8.57
CA THR A 45 -0.27 -14.82 -9.65
C THR A 45 -1.20 -14.34 -10.74
N ILE A 46 -1.05 -13.07 -11.14
CA ILE A 46 -1.84 -12.43 -12.21
C ILE A 46 -0.88 -11.96 -13.31
N HIS A 47 -1.24 -12.23 -14.57
CA HIS A 47 -0.57 -11.68 -15.73
C HIS A 47 -1.58 -10.92 -16.59
N ILE A 48 -1.33 -9.63 -16.79
CA ILE A 48 -2.18 -8.74 -17.58
C ILE A 48 -1.40 -8.34 -18.81
N LYS A 49 -1.94 -8.63 -20.00
CA LYS A 49 -1.24 -8.32 -21.24
C LYS A 49 -1.26 -6.82 -21.53
N LYS A 50 -0.41 -6.41 -22.47
CA LYS A 50 -0.44 -5.05 -23.02
C LYS A 50 -1.85 -4.70 -23.49
N GLY A 51 -2.34 -3.52 -23.09
CA GLY A 51 -3.67 -3.02 -23.43
C GLY A 51 -4.85 -3.67 -22.71
N GLU A 52 -4.63 -4.74 -21.92
CA GLU A 52 -5.67 -5.34 -21.10
C GLU A 52 -5.74 -4.67 -19.72
N GLY A 53 -6.90 -4.78 -19.06
CA GLY A 53 -7.20 -4.19 -17.77
C GLY A 53 -8.63 -3.64 -17.72
N LYS A 54 -9.00 -3.00 -16.61
CA LYS A 54 -10.30 -2.34 -16.50
C LYS A 54 -10.20 -0.94 -17.12
N ILE A 55 -10.94 -0.73 -18.21
CA ILE A 55 -10.92 0.54 -18.95
C ILE A 55 -11.88 1.55 -18.30
N GLY A 56 -11.43 2.80 -18.17
CA GLY A 56 -12.22 3.91 -17.66
C GLY A 56 -11.80 5.25 -18.27
N LYS A 57 -12.56 6.30 -17.97
CA LYS A 57 -12.24 7.69 -18.32
C LYS A 57 -12.46 8.58 -17.10
N ILE A 58 -11.49 9.45 -16.81
CA ILE A 58 -11.57 10.41 -15.69
C ILE A 58 -10.97 11.73 -16.16
N GLY A 59 -11.74 12.83 -16.13
CA GLY A 59 -11.20 14.17 -16.37
C GLY A 59 -10.47 14.34 -17.72
N GLY A 60 -10.87 13.64 -18.78
CA GLY A 60 -10.20 13.67 -20.08
C GLY A 60 -9.01 12.72 -20.23
N ILE A 61 -8.67 11.97 -19.18
CA ILE A 61 -7.67 10.90 -19.18
C ILE A 61 -8.35 9.58 -19.51
N ASP A 62 -7.75 8.83 -20.43
CA ASP A 62 -8.11 7.44 -20.73
C ASP A 62 -7.27 6.52 -19.83
N LEU A 63 -7.91 5.67 -19.03
CA LEU A 63 -7.27 4.85 -18.02
C LEU A 63 -7.47 3.36 -18.31
N ILE A 64 -6.40 2.59 -18.14
CA ILE A 64 -6.43 1.13 -18.08
C ILE A 64 -5.91 0.72 -16.70
N SER A 65 -6.81 0.35 -15.80
CA SER A 65 -6.43 -0.14 -14.48
C SER A 65 -5.90 -1.57 -14.58
N LYS A 66 -4.62 -1.74 -14.25
CA LYS A 66 -3.90 -3.02 -14.28
C LYS A 66 -4.15 -3.76 -12.97
N LEU A 67 -3.74 -3.16 -11.86
CA LEU A 67 -3.84 -3.80 -10.55
C LEU A 67 -4.69 -2.96 -9.63
N SER A 68 -5.68 -3.60 -9.02
CA SER A 68 -6.47 -3.02 -7.93
C SER A 68 -5.91 -3.46 -6.58
N LYS A 69 -6.29 -2.73 -5.52
CA LYS A 69 -5.95 -3.10 -4.15
C LYS A 69 -6.27 -4.56 -3.81
N HIS A 70 -7.40 -5.10 -4.30
CA HIS A 70 -7.85 -6.48 -4.03
C HIS A 70 -6.90 -7.54 -4.60
N GLN A 71 -6.15 -7.19 -5.63
CA GLN A 71 -5.18 -8.07 -6.26
C GLN A 71 -3.79 -7.98 -5.62
N THR A 72 -3.59 -7.03 -4.71
CA THR A 72 -2.28 -6.70 -4.13
C THR A 72 -2.32 -6.65 -2.60
N SER A 73 -3.35 -7.23 -1.98
CA SER A 73 -3.60 -7.19 -0.53
C SER A 73 -3.51 -5.76 0.05
N GLY A 74 -3.94 -4.76 -0.72
CA GLY A 74 -3.97 -3.37 -0.27
C GLY A 74 -2.68 -2.59 -0.47
N ASN A 75 -1.62 -3.21 -1.00
CA ASN A 75 -0.29 -2.60 -1.05
C ASN A 75 -0.07 -1.67 -2.25
N LEU A 76 -0.75 -1.91 -3.38
CA LEU A 76 -0.49 -1.16 -4.62
C LEU A 76 -1.72 -1.09 -5.53
N GLY A 77 -1.94 0.07 -6.13
CA GLY A 77 -2.71 0.23 -7.36
C GLY A 77 -1.77 0.52 -8.54
N CYS A 78 -2.11 0.04 -9.73
CA CYS A 78 -1.34 0.34 -10.95
C CYS A 78 -2.28 0.64 -12.10
N ASP A 79 -2.15 1.84 -12.67
CA ASP A 79 -2.95 2.32 -13.76
C ASP A 79 -2.07 2.82 -14.91
N GLU A 80 -2.48 2.54 -16.14
CA GLU A 80 -1.88 3.09 -17.35
C GLU A 80 -2.78 4.22 -17.85
N ALA A 81 -2.28 5.46 -17.83
CA ALA A 81 -3.04 6.67 -18.14
C ALA A 81 -2.57 7.31 -19.45
N THR A 82 -3.50 7.65 -20.33
CA THR A 82 -3.25 8.40 -21.56
C THR A 82 -3.92 9.76 -21.48
N LEU A 83 -3.11 10.82 -21.53
CA LEU A 83 -3.57 12.20 -21.60
C LEU A 83 -3.30 12.76 -23.00
N LYS A 84 -4.31 13.35 -23.62
CA LYS A 84 -4.16 13.99 -24.93
C LYS A 84 -3.45 15.34 -24.80
N PRO A 85 -2.64 15.75 -25.78
CA PRO A 85 -2.02 17.08 -25.77
C PRO A 85 -3.06 18.20 -25.60
N GLY A 86 -2.76 19.16 -24.72
CA GLY A 86 -3.62 20.32 -24.44
C GLY A 86 -4.82 20.04 -23.52
N PHE A 87 -5.00 18.81 -23.04
CA PHE A 87 -6.00 18.51 -22.02
C PHE A 87 -5.39 18.68 -20.63
N LEU A 88 -6.18 19.22 -19.70
CA LEU A 88 -5.86 19.16 -18.29
C LEU A 88 -6.07 17.73 -17.81
N GLY A 89 -5.08 17.16 -17.12
CA GLY A 89 -5.22 15.88 -16.43
C GLY A 89 -6.05 16.03 -15.15
N ALA A 90 -5.60 15.43 -14.06
CA ALA A 90 -6.21 15.67 -12.76
C ALA A 90 -5.96 17.12 -12.32
N PRO A 91 -6.99 17.84 -11.81
CA PRO A 91 -6.77 19.14 -11.19
C PRO A 91 -5.89 18.99 -9.93
N PRO A 92 -5.25 20.06 -9.43
CA PRO A 92 -4.45 20.00 -8.21
C PRO A 92 -5.23 19.37 -7.04
N HIS A 93 -4.68 18.32 -6.45
CA HIS A 93 -5.27 17.56 -5.35
C HIS A 93 -4.20 16.86 -4.51
N LEU A 94 -4.60 16.22 -3.41
CA LEU A 94 -3.71 15.46 -2.54
C LEU A 94 -4.34 14.13 -2.14
N HIS A 95 -3.49 13.13 -1.90
CA HIS A 95 -3.87 11.85 -1.31
C HIS A 95 -3.48 11.86 0.17
N LYS A 96 -4.39 11.46 1.06
CA LYS A 96 -4.12 11.45 2.51
C LYS A 96 -3.45 10.18 3.02
N ASN A 97 -3.55 9.10 2.24
CA ASN A 97 -3.34 7.73 2.72
C ASN A 97 -2.35 6.94 1.85
N PHE A 98 -1.86 7.50 0.76
CA PHE A 98 -0.92 6.84 -0.14
C PHE A 98 -0.09 7.87 -0.92
N ASP A 99 1.07 7.43 -1.35
CA ASP A 99 1.94 8.16 -2.27
C ASP A 99 1.65 7.71 -3.71
N GLU A 100 1.81 8.63 -4.66
CA GLU A 100 1.65 8.37 -6.09
C GLU A 100 2.98 8.62 -6.81
N ILE A 101 3.34 7.71 -7.71
CA ILE A 101 4.53 7.83 -8.57
C ILE A 101 4.06 7.79 -10.02
N CYS A 102 4.55 8.71 -10.84
CA CYS A 102 4.20 8.80 -12.25
C CYS A 102 5.42 8.50 -13.12
N PHE A 103 5.33 7.47 -13.97
CA PHE A 103 6.37 7.13 -14.94
C PHE A 103 5.87 7.36 -16.36
N VAL A 104 6.51 8.26 -17.10
CA VAL A 104 6.08 8.58 -18.47
C VAL A 104 6.56 7.48 -19.42
N LEU A 105 5.62 6.82 -20.10
CA LEU A 105 5.94 5.76 -21.06
C LEU A 105 6.21 6.30 -22.45
N GLU A 106 5.41 7.27 -22.90
CA GLU A 106 5.47 7.82 -24.26
C GLU A 106 5.24 9.35 -24.23
N GLY A 107 5.93 10.07 -25.11
CA GLY A 107 5.81 11.53 -25.21
C GLY A 107 6.38 12.28 -24.00
N SER A 108 5.68 13.33 -23.60
CA SER A 108 6.02 14.13 -22.41
C SER A 108 4.76 14.63 -21.71
N VAL A 109 4.79 14.69 -20.39
CA VAL A 109 3.69 15.21 -19.56
C VAL A 109 4.21 16.36 -18.70
N THR A 110 3.38 17.38 -18.50
CA THR A 110 3.64 18.43 -17.53
C THR A 110 2.95 18.08 -16.21
N ILE A 111 3.72 17.95 -15.14
CA ILE A 111 3.25 17.56 -13.81
C ILE A 111 3.52 18.69 -12.84
N MET A 112 2.50 19.09 -12.08
CA MET A 112 2.61 20.07 -11.01
C MET A 112 2.77 19.35 -9.69
N VAL A 113 3.81 19.70 -8.93
CA VAL A 113 4.03 19.23 -7.56
C VAL A 113 4.19 20.47 -6.69
N ASP A 114 3.25 20.65 -5.77
CA ASP A 114 3.12 21.88 -4.99
C ASP A 114 3.01 23.12 -5.90
N GLU A 115 3.94 24.07 -5.81
CA GLU A 115 3.98 25.27 -6.65
C GLU A 115 4.88 25.11 -7.90
N GLU A 116 5.55 23.97 -8.04
CA GLU A 116 6.53 23.73 -9.10
C GLU A 116 5.94 22.92 -10.26
N ILE A 117 6.40 23.21 -11.48
CA ILE A 117 5.95 22.56 -12.70
C ILE A 117 7.13 21.86 -13.37
N PHE A 118 6.98 20.56 -13.60
CA PHE A 118 7.97 19.70 -14.20
C PHE A 118 7.50 19.21 -15.57
N GLN A 119 8.34 19.36 -16.59
CA GLN A 119 8.14 18.65 -17.85
C GLN A 119 8.89 17.31 -17.79
N VAL A 120 8.14 16.22 -17.75
CA VAL A 120 8.67 14.86 -17.62
C VAL A 120 8.59 14.17 -18.98
N ASN A 121 9.73 13.66 -19.46
CA ASN A 121 9.82 12.96 -20.73
C ASN A 121 9.72 11.45 -20.53
N ALA A 122 9.40 10.73 -21.61
CA ALA A 122 9.38 9.27 -21.62
C ALA A 122 10.66 8.66 -21.02
N GLY A 123 10.49 7.62 -20.18
CA GLY A 123 11.57 6.94 -19.48
C GLY A 123 11.95 7.56 -18.13
N ILE A 124 11.32 8.67 -17.73
CA ILE A 124 11.58 9.36 -16.46
C ILE A 124 10.36 9.20 -15.53
N GLY A 125 10.66 8.90 -14.26
CA GLY A 125 9.68 8.89 -13.17
C GLY A 125 9.81 10.13 -12.29
N ILE A 126 8.69 10.58 -11.74
CA ILE A 126 8.60 11.61 -10.70
C ILE A 126 7.70 11.14 -9.57
#